data_AF-A0A929X823-F1
#
_entry.id   AF-A0A929X823-F1
#
_cell.length_a   1.000
_cell.length_b   1.000
_cell.length_c   1.000
_cell.angle_alpha   90.00
_cell.angle_beta   90.00
_cell.angle_gamma   90.00
#
_symmetry.space_group_name_H-M   'P 1'
#
loop_
_entity.id
_entity.type
_entity.pdbx_description
1 polymer ?
#
loop_
_entity_poly.entity_id
_entity_poly.type
_entity_poly.pdbx_seq_one_letter_code
_entity_poly.pdbx_strand_id
1 'polypeptide(L)'
;MNRDRKTAVIVMTLTGNLETSKFFKDLNKRKEESLAANKAEYEEQWKRLQDSSERHGDEGFDGQRRDLGDAYLSAQDSIKEEYDSLRDLYTRACTIEIKEGHLFFPITAPIPYGLTLQQKEDLLKAHSTERDKAEEVLIGKMQFILFKAKTKLPKKFKNKNPREDEDFQDWILNILRNNLLFAALLATEWASELKYQIA
;
A
#
# COMPACT_ATOMS: atom_id res chain seq x y z
N MET A 1 21.79 -1.51 -2.85
CA MET A 1 20.94 -2.16 -3.87
C MET A 1 21.79 -2.63 -5.04
N ASN A 2 21.89 -3.94 -5.23
CA ASN A 2 22.48 -4.50 -6.45
C ASN A 2 21.71 -4.03 -7.70
N ARG A 3 22.41 -3.86 -8.82
CA ARG A 3 21.89 -3.38 -10.12
C ARG A 3 20.65 -4.12 -10.59
N ASP A 4 20.58 -5.44 -10.37
CA ASP A 4 19.44 -6.25 -10.76
C ASP A 4 18.17 -5.88 -9.99
N ARG A 5 18.29 -5.66 -8.67
CA ARG A 5 17.14 -5.26 -7.85
C ARG A 5 16.72 -3.83 -8.15
N LYS A 6 17.67 -2.94 -8.43
CA LYS A 6 17.38 -1.58 -8.90
C LYS A 6 16.55 -1.60 -10.18
N THR A 7 16.99 -2.37 -11.16
CA THR A 7 16.31 -2.52 -12.43
C THR A 7 14.91 -3.10 -12.23
N ALA A 8 14.75 -4.11 -11.37
CA ALA A 8 13.45 -4.67 -11.04
C ALA A 8 12.49 -3.61 -10.44
N VAL A 9 12.97 -2.77 -9.51
CA VAL A 9 12.19 -1.67 -8.91
C VAL A 9 11.72 -0.67 -9.97
N ILE A 10 12.60 -0.31 -10.91
CA ILE A 10 12.25 0.60 -12.00
C ILE A 10 11.25 -0.03 -12.97
N VAL A 11 11.41 -1.32 -13.30
CA VAL A 11 10.46 -2.01 -14.16
C VAL A 11 9.08 -2.07 -13.52
N MET A 12 8.96 -2.44 -12.25
CA MET A 12 7.66 -2.55 -11.57
C MET A 12 6.95 -1.20 -11.41
N THR A 13 7.69 -0.11 -11.16
CA THR A 13 7.10 1.24 -11.07
C THR A 13 6.66 1.76 -12.44
N LEU A 14 7.39 1.46 -13.52
CA LEU A 14 7.00 1.83 -14.89
C LEU A 14 5.81 1.04 -15.44
N THR A 15 5.64 -0.21 -14.99
CA THR A 15 4.51 -1.06 -15.44
C THR A 15 3.30 -0.96 -14.52
N GLY A 16 3.48 -0.43 -13.30
CA GLY A 16 2.48 -0.49 -12.23
C GLY A 16 2.24 -1.89 -11.68
N ASN A 17 3.03 -2.90 -12.09
CA ASN A 17 2.89 -4.26 -11.59
C ASN A 17 3.87 -4.50 -10.44
N LEU A 18 3.38 -4.30 -9.21
CA LEU A 18 4.14 -4.47 -7.97
C LEU A 18 4.07 -5.89 -7.39
N GLU A 19 3.35 -6.84 -8.00
CA GLU A 19 3.12 -8.19 -7.47
C GLU A 19 4.41 -8.96 -7.17
N THR A 20 5.46 -8.68 -7.94
CA THR A 20 6.76 -9.34 -7.79
C THR A 20 7.64 -8.71 -6.71
N SER A 21 7.24 -7.56 -6.17
CA SER A 21 7.94 -6.88 -5.08
C SER A 21 7.89 -7.72 -3.79
N LYS A 22 8.92 -7.60 -2.95
CA LYS A 22 8.93 -8.18 -1.61
C LYS A 22 7.80 -7.57 -0.78
N PHE A 23 7.58 -6.26 -0.93
CA PHE A 23 6.51 -5.55 -0.22
C PHE A 23 5.12 -6.15 -0.47
N PHE A 24 4.74 -6.41 -1.73
CA PHE A 24 3.44 -7.03 -2.05
C PHE A 24 3.37 -8.49 -1.61
N LYS A 25 4.47 -9.24 -1.70
CA LYS A 25 4.53 -10.60 -1.17
C LYS A 25 4.31 -10.62 0.35
N ASP A 26 4.93 -9.70 1.08
CA ASP A 26 4.74 -9.58 2.52
C ASP A 26 3.31 -9.14 2.88
N LEU A 27 2.71 -8.23 2.10
CA LEU A 27 1.30 -7.87 2.27
C LEU A 27 0.38 -9.08 2.08
N ASN A 28 0.57 -9.85 1.00
CA ASN A 28 -0.22 -11.04 0.73
C ASN A 28 -0.06 -12.10 1.82
N LYS A 29 1.18 -12.31 2.29
CA LYS A 29 1.46 -13.22 3.40
C LYS A 29 0.71 -12.79 4.68
N ARG A 30 0.76 -11.50 5.02
CA ARG A 30 0.03 -10.98 6.20
C ARG A 30 -1.49 -11.08 6.05
N LYS A 31 -2.02 -10.90 4.84
CA LYS A 31 -3.44 -11.13 4.52
C LYS A 31 -3.83 -12.58 4.82
N GLU A 32 -3.05 -13.54 4.31
CA GLU A 32 -3.28 -14.97 4.54
C GLU A 32 -3.19 -15.34 6.02
N GLU A 33 -2.18 -14.82 6.73
CA GLU A 33 -2.03 -15.04 8.18
C GLU A 33 -3.21 -14.47 8.98
N SER A 34 -3.69 -13.28 8.64
CA SER A 34 -4.85 -12.65 9.30
C SER A 34 -6.15 -13.42 9.05
N LEU A 35 -6.36 -13.89 7.82
CA LEU A 35 -7.50 -14.73 7.47
C LEU A 35 -7.47 -16.08 8.19
N ALA A 36 -6.28 -16.69 8.31
CA ALA A 36 -6.10 -17.93 9.05
C ALA A 36 -6.36 -17.74 10.55
N ALA A 37 -5.89 -16.63 11.14
CA ALA A 37 -6.16 -16.29 12.54
C ALA A 37 -7.66 -16.09 12.81
N ASN A 38 -8.36 -15.32 11.97
CA ASN A 38 -9.82 -15.14 12.07
C ASN A 38 -10.58 -16.48 11.99
N LYS A 39 -10.14 -17.38 11.10
CA LYS A 39 -10.72 -18.71 10.98
C LYS A 39 -10.47 -19.58 12.22
N ALA A 40 -9.25 -19.57 12.75
CA ALA A 40 -8.91 -20.33 13.95
C ALA A 40 -9.70 -19.85 15.17
N GLU A 41 -9.87 -18.53 15.33
CA GLU A 41 -10.71 -17.95 16.38
C GLU A 41 -12.17 -18.37 16.24
N TYR A 42 -12.74 -18.31 15.03
CA TYR A 42 -14.09 -18.80 14.77
C TYR A 42 -14.25 -20.29 15.14
N GLU A 43 -13.32 -21.16 14.71
CA GLU A 43 -13.35 -22.59 15.01
C GLU A 43 -13.27 -22.87 16.52
N GLU A 44 -12.44 -22.12 17.25
CA GLU A 44 -12.35 -22.23 18.71
C GLU A 44 -13.64 -21.81 19.40
N GLN A 45 -14.21 -20.66 19.04
CA GLN A 45 -15.47 -20.17 19.61
C GLN A 45 -16.65 -21.10 19.27
N TRP A 46 -16.69 -21.61 18.04
CA TRP A 46 -17.70 -22.56 17.60
C TRP A 46 -17.66 -23.84 18.43
N LYS A 47 -16.46 -24.39 18.67
CA LYS A 47 -16.29 -25.56 19.53
C LYS A 47 -16.79 -25.31 20.95
N ARG A 48 -16.50 -24.14 21.53
CA ARG A 48 -17.01 -23.77 22.86
C ARG A 48 -18.54 -23.71 22.90
N LEU A 49 -19.18 -23.20 21.85
CA LEU A 49 -20.65 -23.19 21.75
C LEU A 49 -21.23 -24.61 21.64
N GLN A 50 -20.57 -25.50 20.88
CA GLN A 50 -20.95 -26.91 20.79
C GLN A 50 -20.85 -27.59 22.17
N ASP A 51 -19.69 -27.48 22.83
CA ASP A 51 -19.47 -28.05 24.17
C ASP A 51 -20.51 -27.53 25.18
N SER A 52 -20.90 -26.26 25.07
CA SER A 52 -21.94 -25.66 25.94
C SER A 52 -23.34 -26.20 25.64
N SER A 53 -23.68 -26.33 24.35
CA SER A 53 -24.97 -26.88 23.91
C SER A 53 -25.14 -28.33 24.37
N GLU A 54 -24.06 -29.12 24.32
CA GLU A 54 -24.05 -30.50 24.81
C GLU A 54 -24.27 -30.60 26.33
N ARG A 55 -23.76 -29.65 27.12
CA ARG A 55 -23.86 -29.66 28.59
C ARG A 55 -25.19 -29.11 29.12
N HIS A 56 -25.74 -28.10 28.46
CA HIS A 56 -26.85 -27.31 28.99
C HIS A 56 -28.15 -27.45 28.18
N GLY A 57 -28.13 -28.24 27.10
CA GLY A 57 -29.21 -28.29 26.12
C GLY A 57 -29.04 -27.22 25.04
N ASP A 58 -29.67 -27.44 23.89
CA ASP A 58 -29.46 -26.62 22.68
C ASP A 58 -30.34 -25.36 22.63
N GLU A 59 -31.34 -25.27 23.51
CA GLU A 59 -32.30 -24.15 23.53
C GLU A 59 -31.59 -22.84 23.88
N GLY A 60 -31.66 -21.87 22.96
CA GLY A 60 -31.13 -20.52 23.14
C GLY A 60 -29.73 -20.26 22.55
N PHE A 61 -29.08 -21.25 21.93
CA PHE A 61 -27.77 -21.07 21.28
C PHE A 61 -27.83 -20.64 19.81
N ASP A 62 -29.00 -20.72 19.16
CA ASP A 62 -29.15 -20.35 17.73
C ASP A 62 -28.77 -18.89 17.44
N GLY A 63 -29.10 -17.98 18.35
CA GLY A 63 -28.68 -16.57 18.25
C GLY A 63 -27.16 -16.43 18.31
N GLN A 64 -26.52 -17.08 19.29
CA GLN A 64 -25.07 -17.04 19.46
C GLN A 64 -24.32 -17.64 18.27
N ARG A 65 -24.84 -18.73 17.69
CA ARG A 65 -24.28 -19.35 16.48
C ARG A 65 -24.36 -18.42 15.27
N ARG A 66 -25.49 -17.74 15.10
CA ARG A 66 -25.66 -16.74 14.03
C ARG A 66 -24.70 -15.58 14.23
N ASP A 67 -24.67 -14.99 15.42
CA ASP A 67 -23.82 -13.85 15.74
C ASP A 67 -22.34 -14.18 15.53
N LEU A 68 -21.91 -15.39 15.90
CA LEU A 68 -20.54 -15.86 15.65
C LEU A 68 -20.23 -16.00 14.15
N GLY A 69 -21.16 -16.55 13.37
CA GLY A 69 -21.02 -16.65 11.91
C GLY A 69 -20.93 -15.28 11.23
N ASP A 70 -21.82 -14.36 11.62
CA ASP A 70 -21.86 -12.99 11.11
C ASP A 70 -20.57 -12.23 11.46
N ALA A 71 -20.08 -12.37 12.69
CA ALA A 71 -18.81 -11.77 13.13
C ALA A 71 -17.61 -12.30 12.33
N TYR A 72 -17.54 -13.61 12.09
CA TYR A 72 -16.48 -14.23 11.28
C TYR A 72 -16.47 -13.70 9.84
N LEU A 73 -17.63 -13.65 9.20
CA LEU A 73 -17.78 -13.15 7.83
C LEU A 73 -17.43 -11.66 7.74
N SER A 74 -17.94 -10.85 8.68
CA SER A 74 -17.64 -9.43 8.74
C SER A 74 -16.15 -9.16 8.94
N ALA A 75 -15.48 -9.90 9.83
CA ALA A 75 -14.04 -9.78 10.04
C ALA A 75 -13.25 -10.22 8.80
N GLN A 76 -13.67 -11.31 8.15
CA GLN A 76 -13.05 -11.79 6.93
C GLN A 76 -13.11 -10.74 5.82
N ASP A 77 -14.27 -10.12 5.59
CA ASP A 77 -14.43 -9.13 4.53
C ASP A 77 -13.67 -7.84 4.84
N SER A 78 -13.68 -7.39 6.11
CA SER A 78 -12.85 -6.26 6.55
C SER A 78 -11.35 -6.50 6.32
N ILE A 79 -10.85 -7.71 6.61
CA ILE A 79 -9.45 -8.07 6.34
C ILE A 79 -9.16 -7.99 4.84
N LYS A 80 -10.04 -8.56 3.99
CA LYS A 80 -9.85 -8.52 2.54
C LYS A 80 -9.78 -7.07 2.04
N GLU A 81 -10.75 -6.26 2.43
CA GLU A 81 -10.87 -4.86 2.03
C GLU A 81 -9.65 -4.04 2.45
N GLU A 82 -9.15 -4.23 3.68
CA GLU A 82 -7.96 -3.53 4.18
C GLU A 82 -6.74 -3.80 3.30
N TYR A 83 -6.42 -5.07 3.05
CA TYR A 83 -5.23 -5.42 2.27
C TYR A 83 -5.38 -5.07 0.79
N ASP A 84 -6.58 -5.18 0.22
CA ASP A 84 -6.83 -4.80 -1.17
C ASP A 84 -6.74 -3.28 -1.37
N SER A 85 -7.25 -2.50 -0.39
CA SER A 85 -7.10 -1.04 -0.36
C SER A 85 -5.63 -0.61 -0.23
N LEU A 86 -4.85 -1.29 0.61
CA LEU A 86 -3.41 -1.04 0.72
C LEU A 86 -2.69 -1.33 -0.60
N ARG A 87 -3.01 -2.44 -1.27
CA ARG A 87 -2.41 -2.78 -2.58
C ARG A 87 -2.74 -1.73 -3.63
N ASP A 88 -3.99 -1.27 -3.70
CA ASP A 88 -4.38 -0.22 -4.63
C ASP A 88 -3.65 1.10 -4.33
N LEU A 89 -3.62 1.52 -3.06
CA LEU A 89 -2.91 2.73 -2.62
C LEU A 89 -1.43 2.70 -3.03
N TYR A 90 -0.72 1.61 -2.73
CA TYR A 90 0.70 1.50 -3.08
C TYR A 90 0.92 1.41 -4.59
N THR A 91 0.02 0.76 -5.33
CA THR A 91 0.08 0.72 -6.79
C THR A 91 -0.01 2.12 -7.37
N ARG A 92 -1.02 2.89 -6.95
CA ARG A 92 -1.21 4.29 -7.39
C ARG A 92 -0.07 5.19 -6.94
N ALA A 93 0.45 5.02 -5.73
CA ALA A 93 1.54 5.82 -5.20
C ALA A 93 2.92 5.50 -5.79
N CYS A 94 3.13 4.31 -6.35
CA CYS A 94 4.45 3.91 -6.88
C CYS A 94 4.50 3.85 -8.41
N THR A 95 3.35 3.93 -9.10
CA THR A 95 3.32 3.88 -10.57
C THR A 95 3.76 5.20 -11.18
N ILE A 96 4.72 5.15 -12.09
CA ILE A 96 5.22 6.31 -12.82
C ILE A 96 4.96 6.18 -14.32
N GLU A 97 4.94 7.31 -15.00
CA GLU A 97 4.71 7.37 -16.44
C GLU A 97 5.73 8.30 -17.09
N ILE A 98 6.32 7.89 -18.21
CA ILE A 98 7.18 8.75 -19.01
C ILE A 98 6.47 9.03 -20.33
N LYS A 99 6.15 10.30 -20.56
CA LYS A 99 5.40 10.73 -21.74
C LYS A 99 5.84 12.12 -22.17
N GLU A 100 5.98 12.32 -23.48
CA GLU A 100 6.25 13.64 -24.09
C GLU A 100 7.46 14.38 -23.45
N GLY A 101 8.53 13.63 -23.14
CA GLY A 101 9.74 14.20 -22.54
C GLY A 101 9.59 14.61 -21.07
N HIS A 102 8.54 14.14 -20.38
CA HIS A 102 8.32 14.36 -18.95
C HIS A 102 8.21 13.03 -18.22
N LEU A 103 8.65 13.04 -16.96
CA LEU A 103 8.33 12.02 -15.98
C LEU A 103 7.14 12.52 -15.16
N PHE A 104 6.07 11.74 -15.13
CA PHE A 104 4.94 11.91 -14.23
C PHE A 104 5.08 10.91 -13.10
N PHE A 105 4.90 11.38 -11.87
CA PHE A 105 5.16 10.58 -10.69
C PHE A 105 4.28 11.01 -9.51
N PRO A 106 3.84 10.08 -8.66
CA PRO A 106 3.10 10.43 -7.46
C PRO A 106 4.03 10.98 -6.37
N ILE A 107 3.53 11.91 -5.58
CA ILE A 107 4.23 12.49 -4.44
C ILE A 107 3.27 12.59 -3.25
N THR A 108 3.80 12.39 -2.04
CA THR A 108 3.08 12.59 -0.79
C THR A 108 3.55 13.88 -0.13
N ALA A 109 2.63 14.75 0.27
CA ALA A 109 2.95 15.92 1.10
C ALA A 109 2.15 15.90 2.40
N PRO A 110 2.73 16.30 3.54
CA PRO A 110 2.00 16.34 4.80
C PRO A 110 0.87 17.35 4.75
N ILE A 111 -0.30 17.00 5.30
CA ILE A 111 -1.40 17.94 5.50
C ILE A 111 -1.18 18.64 6.86
N PRO A 112 -1.11 19.98 6.90
CA PRO A 112 -1.00 20.71 8.15
C PRO A 112 -2.14 20.38 9.13
N TYR A 113 -1.81 20.26 10.41
CA TYR A 113 -2.82 20.08 11.46
C TYR A 113 -3.69 21.33 11.62
N GLY A 114 -4.95 21.13 12.00
CA GLY A 114 -5.86 22.23 12.34
C GLY A 114 -6.50 22.95 11.13
N LEU A 115 -6.34 22.42 9.91
CA LEU A 115 -7.07 22.93 8.76
C LEU A 115 -8.57 22.69 8.91
N THR A 116 -9.36 23.70 8.58
CA THR A 116 -10.81 23.57 8.40
C THR A 116 -11.14 22.70 7.19
N LEU A 117 -12.38 22.20 7.10
CA LEU A 117 -12.84 21.40 5.97
C LEU A 117 -12.64 22.12 4.62
N GLN A 118 -13.00 23.40 4.54
CA GLN A 118 -12.83 24.20 3.32
C GLN A 118 -11.36 24.30 2.91
N GLN A 119 -10.46 24.55 3.86
CA GLN A 119 -9.02 24.63 3.58
C GLN A 119 -8.44 23.30 3.08
N LYS A 120 -8.95 22.17 3.59
CA LYS A 120 -8.57 20.84 3.07
C LYS A 120 -9.04 20.65 1.63
N GLU A 121 -10.29 21.00 1.33
CA GLU A 121 -10.81 20.91 -0.04
C GLU A 121 -10.04 21.80 -1.01
N ASP A 122 -9.71 23.03 -0.60
CA ASP A 122 -8.93 23.96 -1.42
C ASP A 122 -7.51 23.43 -1.66
N LEU A 123 -6.90 22.80 -0.64
CA LEU A 123 -5.60 22.14 -0.77
C LEU A 123 -5.66 20.97 -1.76
N LEU A 124 -6.68 20.11 -1.68
CA LEU A 124 -6.88 19.00 -2.62
C LEU A 124 -7.09 19.51 -4.05
N LYS A 125 -7.92 20.55 -4.24
CA LYS A 125 -8.14 21.19 -5.54
C LYS A 125 -6.86 21.77 -6.12
N ALA A 126 -6.04 22.44 -5.31
CA ALA A 126 -4.78 23.05 -5.75
C ALA A 126 -3.75 22.03 -6.26
N HIS A 127 -3.81 20.78 -5.78
CA HIS A 127 -2.92 19.68 -6.19
C HIS A 127 -3.58 18.72 -7.19
N SER A 128 -4.80 19.03 -7.64
CA SER A 128 -5.54 18.24 -8.61
C SER A 128 -5.43 18.83 -10.01
N THR A 129 -5.60 17.98 -11.02
CA THR A 129 -5.91 18.37 -12.39
C THR A 129 -7.32 17.90 -12.76
N GLU A 130 -7.74 18.12 -14.01
CA GLU A 130 -8.99 17.55 -14.52
C GLU A 130 -8.97 16.02 -14.53
N ARG A 131 -7.80 15.41 -14.79
CA ARG A 131 -7.64 13.96 -14.99
C ARG A 131 -7.12 13.23 -13.76
N ASP A 132 -6.28 13.89 -12.98
CA ASP A 132 -5.64 13.31 -11.80
C ASP A 132 -6.07 14.12 -10.57
N LYS A 133 -6.93 13.54 -9.73
CA LYS A 133 -7.36 14.16 -8.47
C LYS A 133 -6.40 13.81 -7.35
N ALA A 134 -6.05 14.80 -6.55
CA ALA A 134 -5.35 14.59 -5.31
C ALA A 134 -6.31 14.00 -4.27
N GLU A 135 -5.78 13.18 -3.38
CA GLU A 135 -6.55 12.51 -2.34
C GLU A 135 -5.86 12.62 -0.98
N GLU A 136 -6.67 12.60 0.08
CA GLU A 136 -6.17 12.47 1.44
C GLU A 136 -5.89 10.99 1.72
N VAL A 137 -4.68 10.71 2.20
CA VAL A 137 -4.24 9.36 2.57
C VAL A 137 -3.70 9.37 3.99
N LEU A 138 -4.01 8.33 4.74
CA LEU A 138 -3.51 8.15 6.09
C LEU A 138 -2.28 7.23 6.07
N ILE A 139 -1.15 7.71 6.60
CA ILE A 139 0.05 6.90 6.79
C ILE A 139 0.34 6.86 8.29
N GLY A 140 0.03 5.73 8.91
CA GLY A 140 0.04 5.60 10.37
C GLY A 140 -1.04 6.50 11.00
N LYS A 141 -0.62 7.47 11.82
CA LYS A 141 -1.53 8.47 12.44
C LYS A 141 -1.49 9.84 11.77
N MET A 142 -0.73 9.99 10.69
CA MET A 142 -0.50 11.27 10.02
C MET A 142 -1.25 11.33 8.70
N GLN A 143 -1.82 12.49 8.40
CA GLN A 143 -2.55 12.77 7.17
C GLN A 143 -1.62 13.35 6.10
N PHE A 144 -1.71 12.80 4.90
CA PHE A 144 -0.95 13.24 3.73
C PHE A 144 -1.90 13.49 2.57
N ILE A 145 -1.46 14.32 1.64
CA ILE A 145 -2.05 14.42 0.31
C ILE A 145 -1.20 13.60 -0.66
N LEU A 146 -1.82 12.71 -1.42
CA LEU A 146 -1.21 12.01 -2.54
C LEU A 146 -1.68 12.66 -3.84
N PHE A 147 -0.74 13.07 -4.69
CA PHE A 147 -1.05 13.69 -5.97
C PHE A 147 0.02 13.39 -7.03
N LYS A 148 -0.34 13.55 -8.31
CA LYS A 148 0.55 13.32 -9.45
C LYS A 148 1.26 14.61 -9.83
N ALA A 149 2.59 14.61 -9.70
CA ALA A 149 3.46 15.68 -10.17
C ALA A 149 4.06 15.33 -11.54
N LYS A 150 4.68 16.32 -12.19
CA LYS A 150 5.49 16.09 -13.39
C LYS A 150 6.78 16.90 -13.38
N THR A 151 7.82 16.35 -13.97
CA THR A 151 9.09 17.04 -14.18
C THR A 151 9.63 16.76 -15.58
N LYS A 152 10.39 17.70 -16.14
CA LYS A 152 10.98 17.55 -17.47
C LYS A 152 12.16 16.59 -17.41
N LEU A 153 12.26 15.68 -18.38
CA LEU A 153 13.41 14.79 -18.50
C LEU A 153 14.69 15.60 -18.80
N PRO A 154 15.77 15.37 -18.04
CA PRO A 154 17.10 15.87 -18.40
C PRO A 154 17.49 15.48 -19.82
N LYS A 155 18.12 16.41 -20.57
CA LYS A 155 18.53 16.18 -21.97
C LYS A 155 19.40 14.92 -22.13
N LYS A 156 20.22 14.59 -21.14
CA LYS A 156 21.08 13.40 -21.13
C LYS A 156 20.32 12.06 -21.14
N PHE A 157 19.04 12.06 -20.76
CA PHE A 157 18.17 10.88 -20.78
C PHE A 157 17.26 10.83 -22.01
N LYS A 158 17.38 11.80 -22.93
CA LYS A 158 16.62 11.79 -24.17
C LYS A 158 16.99 10.54 -24.98
N ASN A 159 15.99 9.76 -25.38
CA ASN A 159 16.13 8.49 -26.10
C ASN A 159 16.82 7.35 -25.32
N LYS A 160 17.01 7.50 -24.00
CA LYS A 160 17.52 6.41 -23.17
C LYS A 160 16.37 5.56 -22.63
N ASN A 161 16.62 4.25 -22.48
CA ASN A 161 15.67 3.34 -21.83
C ASN A 161 15.94 3.30 -20.32
N PRO A 162 15.00 3.75 -19.46
CA PRO A 162 15.18 3.68 -18.00
C PRO A 162 15.28 2.24 -17.47
N ARG A 163 14.90 1.23 -18.27
CA ARG A 163 15.07 -0.19 -17.89
C ARG A 163 16.51 -0.67 -18.04
N GLU A 164 17.37 0.07 -18.73
CA GLU A 164 18.74 -0.34 -19.08
C GLU A 164 19.80 0.66 -18.59
N ASP A 165 19.49 1.96 -18.60
CA ASP A 165 20.43 3.03 -18.25
C ASP A 165 20.45 3.31 -16.75
N GLU A 166 21.58 3.00 -16.11
CA GLU A 166 21.73 3.08 -14.67
C GLU A 166 21.59 4.52 -14.12
N ASP A 167 22.20 5.50 -14.78
CA ASP A 167 22.07 6.91 -14.39
C ASP A 167 20.61 7.38 -14.44
N PHE A 168 19.84 6.89 -15.41
CA PHE A 168 18.42 7.21 -15.54
C PHE A 168 17.61 6.57 -14.42
N GLN A 169 17.91 5.31 -14.06
CA GLN A 169 17.32 4.64 -12.91
C GLN A 169 17.57 5.44 -11.62
N ASP A 170 18.81 5.85 -11.38
CA ASP A 170 19.19 6.61 -10.18
C ASP A 170 18.49 7.96 -10.12
N TRP A 171 18.34 8.63 -11.26
CA TRP A 171 17.58 9.88 -11.33
C TRP A 171 16.10 9.67 -11.01
N ILE A 172 15.45 8.63 -11.55
CA ILE A 172 14.05 8.30 -11.25
C ILE A 172 13.90 8.00 -9.75
N LEU A 173 14.75 7.15 -9.19
CA LEU A 173 14.69 6.81 -7.76
C LEU A 173 14.86 8.06 -6.89
N ASN A 174 15.76 8.97 -7.26
CA ASN A 174 15.96 10.20 -6.51
C ASN A 174 14.74 11.13 -6.56
N ILE A 175 14.02 11.20 -7.69
CA ILE A 175 12.76 11.94 -7.79
C ILE A 175 11.69 11.34 -6.87
N LEU A 176 11.61 10.01 -6.81
CA LEU A 176 10.59 9.31 -6.03
C LEU A 176 10.85 9.31 -4.51
N ARG A 177 12.02 9.74 -4.03
CA ARG A 177 12.34 9.79 -2.59
C ARG A 177 11.38 10.66 -1.76
N ASN A 178 10.72 11.64 -2.38
CA ASN A 178 9.77 12.51 -1.70
C ASN A 178 8.39 11.87 -1.50
N ASN A 179 8.19 10.66 -2.01
CA ASN A 179 6.98 9.88 -1.82
C ASN A 179 7.21 8.86 -0.70
N LEU A 180 6.54 9.06 0.44
CA LEU A 180 6.69 8.23 1.64
C LEU A 180 6.24 6.79 1.42
N LEU A 181 5.19 6.57 0.63
CA LEU A 181 4.71 5.23 0.29
C LEU A 181 5.73 4.52 -0.60
N PHE A 182 6.30 5.22 -1.58
CA PHE A 182 7.41 4.67 -2.36
C PHE A 182 8.65 4.39 -1.50
N ALA A 183 8.97 5.26 -0.54
CA ALA A 183 10.08 5.06 0.37
C ALA A 183 9.90 3.80 1.23
N ALA A 184 8.68 3.52 1.71
CA ALA A 184 8.35 2.30 2.43
C ALA A 184 8.56 1.05 1.55
N LEU A 185 8.07 1.08 0.32
CA LEU A 185 8.30 0.02 -0.66
C LEU A 185 9.81 -0.17 -0.88
N LEU A 186 10.56 0.90 -1.17
CA LEU A 186 12.00 0.82 -1.41
C LEU A 186 12.78 0.29 -0.20
N ALA A 187 12.38 0.67 1.03
CA ALA A 187 13.00 0.18 2.24
C ALA A 187 12.81 -1.34 2.42
N THR A 188 11.61 -1.87 2.17
CA THR A 188 11.36 -3.33 2.22
C THR A 188 12.17 -4.08 1.17
N GLU A 189 12.33 -3.47 -0.01
CA GLU A 189 13.15 -4.03 -1.09
C GLU A 189 14.63 -4.18 -0.67
N TRP A 190 15.12 -3.25 0.17
CA TRP A 190 16.49 -3.17 0.70
C TRP A 190 16.72 -3.95 2.00
N ALA A 191 15.68 -4.28 2.76
CA ALA A 191 15.80 -4.80 4.12
C ALA A 191 16.71 -6.03 4.25
N SER A 192 16.72 -6.94 3.27
CA SER A 192 17.58 -8.14 3.28
C SER A 192 19.07 -7.84 3.06
N GLU A 193 19.42 -6.66 2.55
CA GLU A 193 20.82 -6.22 2.36
C GLU A 193 21.37 -5.52 3.62
N LEU A 194 20.49 -5.12 4.55
CA LEU A 194 20.85 -4.33 5.72
C LEU A 194 21.14 -5.25 6.92
N LYS A 195 22.41 -5.42 7.24
CA LYS A 195 22.84 -6.05 8.50
C LYS A 195 22.91 -4.98 9.58
N TYR A 196 21.84 -4.84 10.36
CA TYR A 196 21.86 -3.98 11.52
C TYR A 196 22.68 -4.64 12.64
N GLN A 197 23.62 -3.89 13.21
CA GLN A 197 24.16 -4.23 14.52
C GLN A 197 23.15 -3.77 15.56
N ILE A 198 22.68 -4.68 16.40
CA ILE A 198 21.85 -4.34 17.56
C ILE A 198 22.78 -3.69 18.58
N ALA A 199 22.46 -2.46 18.98
CA ALA A 199 23.17 -1.74 20.03
C ALA A 199 22.78 -2.26 21.42
#